data_AF-A0A6G0XXH8-F1
#
_entry.id   AF-A0A6G0XXH8-F1
#
_cell.length_a   1.000
_cell.length_b   1.000
_cell.length_c   1.000
_cell.angle_alpha   90.00
_cell.angle_beta   90.00
_cell.angle_gamma   90.00
#
_symmetry.space_group_name_H-M   'P 1'
#
loop_
_entity.id
_entity.type
_entity.pdbx_description
1 polymer ?
#
loop_
_entity_poly.entity_id
_entity_poly.type
_entity_poly.pdbx_seq_one_letter_code
_entity_poly.pdbx_strand_id
1 'polypeptide(L)'
;MSDEAGIPEGSLQNLVDQTSLKWIFVGGKGGVGKTTTSCCLGVTLAAHRGKVLIVSTDPAHNLSDAFSQRFTREPTLVNGFTNLFVMEIDPTIELEESVDGVSDASGMQSFMKDLTNSIPGIDEAMSFAELMQDGASASSSVGRKGSKEINFK
;
A
#
# COMPACT_ATOMS: atom_id res chain seq x y z
N MET A 1 3.87 -29.78 -35.95
CA MET A 1 4.73 -29.02 -35.03
C MET A 1 3.98 -28.90 -33.73
N SER A 2 4.45 -29.60 -32.70
CA SER A 2 3.96 -29.47 -31.33
C SER A 2 4.36 -28.09 -30.82
N ASP A 3 3.40 -27.35 -30.28
CA ASP A 3 3.63 -26.11 -29.56
C ASP A 3 4.59 -26.37 -28.39
N GLU A 4 5.86 -26.01 -28.56
CA GLU A 4 6.70 -25.64 -27.42
C GLU A 4 6.06 -24.38 -26.84
N ALA A 5 5.18 -24.54 -25.86
CA ALA A 5 4.82 -23.44 -24.99
C ALA A 5 6.11 -23.00 -24.28
N GLY A 6 6.80 -22.04 -24.89
CA GLY A 6 8.10 -21.56 -24.47
C GLY A 6 8.09 -21.28 -22.98
N ILE A 7 9.10 -21.80 -22.30
CA ILE A 7 9.28 -21.59 -20.86
C ILE A 7 9.18 -20.08 -20.62
N PRO A 8 8.26 -19.62 -19.75
CA PRO A 8 8.13 -18.20 -19.48
C PRO A 8 9.48 -17.67 -18.98
N GLU A 9 9.86 -16.49 -19.48
CA GLU A 9 11.10 -15.84 -19.09
C GLU A 9 11.16 -15.69 -17.57
N GLY A 10 12.28 -16.05 -16.95
CA GLY A 10 12.50 -15.96 -15.51
C GLY A 10 12.76 -14.53 -15.04
N SER A 11 11.94 -13.56 -15.46
CA SER A 11 12.10 -12.14 -15.17
C SER A 11 10.78 -11.47 -14.81
N LEU A 12 10.85 -10.27 -14.22
CA LEU A 12 9.70 -9.41 -13.96
C LEU A 12 9.54 -8.33 -15.04
N GLN A 13 10.20 -8.49 -16.20
CA GLN A 13 10.21 -7.48 -17.26
C GLN A 13 8.81 -7.15 -17.76
N ASN A 14 7.94 -8.16 -17.83
CA ASN A 14 6.53 -8.00 -18.18
C ASN A 14 5.78 -7.00 -17.27
N LEU A 15 6.09 -6.94 -15.97
CA LEU A 15 5.49 -5.99 -15.03
C LEU A 15 6.02 -4.57 -15.25
N VAL A 16 7.30 -4.45 -15.61
CA VAL A 16 7.94 -3.16 -15.90
C VAL A 16 7.38 -2.56 -17.19
N ASP A 17 7.26 -3.36 -18.24
CA ASP A 17 6.81 -2.93 -19.58
C ASP A 17 5.32 -2.57 -19.62
N GLN A 18 4.51 -3.21 -18.79
CA GLN A 18 3.08 -2.93 -18.71
C GLN A 18 2.80 -1.64 -17.92
N THR A 19 2.93 -0.50 -18.60
CA THR A 19 2.67 0.84 -18.05
C THR A 19 1.21 1.10 -17.68
N SER A 20 0.28 0.25 -18.14
CA SER A 20 -1.15 0.30 -17.77
C SER A 20 -1.44 -0.19 -16.35
N LEU A 21 -0.55 -1.01 -15.76
CA LEU A 21 -0.73 -1.54 -14.40
C LEU A 21 -0.66 -0.40 -13.38
N LYS A 22 -1.74 -0.21 -12.61
CA LYS A 22 -1.79 0.78 -11.52
C LYS A 22 -1.54 0.18 -10.14
N TRP A 23 -1.90 -1.08 -9.97
CA TRP A 23 -1.80 -1.80 -8.71
C TRP A 23 -1.02 -3.10 -8.92
N ILE A 24 -0.01 -3.33 -8.10
CA ILE A 24 0.81 -4.54 -8.12
C ILE A 24 0.90 -5.04 -6.69
N PHE A 25 0.35 -6.23 -6.44
CA PHE A 25 0.34 -6.84 -5.12
C PHE A 25 1.47 -7.85 -5.01
N VAL A 26 2.22 -7.79 -3.91
CA VAL A 26 3.29 -8.75 -3.58
C VAL A 26 2.86 -9.52 -2.34
N GLY A 27 2.56 -10.81 -2.52
CA GLY A 27 2.07 -11.70 -1.47
C GLY A 27 2.92 -12.96 -1.30
N GLY A 28 2.74 -13.67 -0.18
CA GLY A 28 3.49 -14.88 0.14
C GLY A 28 3.54 -15.18 1.64
N LYS A 29 4.08 -16.35 2.01
CA LYS A 29 4.21 -16.77 3.42
C LYS A 29 5.14 -15.84 4.22
N GLY A 30 5.12 -15.94 5.55
CA GLY A 30 6.08 -15.23 6.42
C GLY A 30 7.53 -15.61 6.09
N GLY A 31 8.46 -14.64 6.11
CA GLY A 31 9.89 -14.88 5.94
C GLY A 31 10.41 -15.18 4.52
N VAL A 32 9.57 -15.15 3.49
CA VAL A 32 9.99 -15.46 2.09
C VAL A 32 10.61 -14.27 1.33
N GLY A 33 10.80 -13.12 1.98
CA GLY A 33 11.43 -11.94 1.37
C GLY A 33 10.49 -10.95 0.68
N LYS A 34 9.17 -10.98 0.95
CA LYS A 34 8.17 -10.08 0.34
C LYS A 34 8.55 -8.60 0.39
N THR A 35 9.00 -8.12 1.56
CA THR A 35 9.40 -6.72 1.76
C THR A 35 10.56 -6.37 0.85
N THR A 36 11.60 -7.21 0.81
CA THR A 36 12.76 -7.04 -0.07
C THR A 36 12.34 -7.02 -1.53
N THR A 37 11.51 -7.97 -1.96
CA THR A 37 10.99 -8.02 -3.33
C THR A 37 10.19 -6.77 -3.68
N SER A 38 9.36 -6.28 -2.77
CA SER A 38 8.56 -5.06 -2.96
C SER A 38 9.44 -3.82 -3.09
N CYS A 39 10.51 -3.71 -2.29
CA CYS A 39 11.50 -2.64 -2.39
C CYS A 39 12.22 -2.68 -3.74
N CYS A 40 12.77 -3.84 -4.13
CA CYS A 40 13.47 -4.00 -5.40
C CYS A 40 12.56 -3.69 -6.59
N LEU A 41 11.30 -4.14 -6.55
CA LEU A 41 10.33 -3.86 -7.58
C LEU A 41 9.98 -2.37 -7.63
N GLY A 42 9.72 -1.73 -6.49
CA GLY A 42 9.42 -0.29 -6.43
C GLY A 42 10.55 0.58 -6.96
N VAL A 43 11.81 0.28 -6.61
CA VAL A 43 13.00 0.95 -7.16
C VAL A 43 13.08 0.76 -8.68
N THR A 44 12.86 -0.47 -9.16
CA THR A 44 12.88 -0.76 -10.60
C THR A 44 11.78 0.00 -11.35
N LEU A 45 10.58 0.04 -10.80
CA LEU A 45 9.44 0.76 -11.37
C LEU A 45 9.66 2.28 -11.34
N ALA A 46 10.31 2.82 -10.30
CA ALA A 46 10.62 4.25 -10.21
C ALA A 46 11.55 4.73 -11.33
N ALA A 47 12.42 3.85 -11.85
CA ALA A 47 13.24 4.14 -13.02
C ALA A 47 12.44 4.20 -14.35
N HIS A 48 11.26 3.57 -14.41
CA HIS A 48 10.48 3.41 -15.64
C HIS A 48 9.13 4.16 -15.62
N ARG A 49 8.73 4.69 -14.47
CA ARG A 49 7.41 5.32 -14.25
C ARG A 49 7.56 6.71 -13.64
N GLY A 50 6.56 7.56 -13.89
CA GLY A 50 6.57 8.94 -13.41
C GLY A 50 6.52 9.07 -11.89
N LYS A 51 5.72 8.24 -11.20
CA LYS A 51 5.55 8.23 -9.74
C LYS A 51 5.18 6.82 -9.26
N VAL A 52 5.79 6.38 -8.16
CA VAL A 52 5.60 5.05 -7.57
C VAL A 52 5.40 5.18 -6.07
N LEU A 53 4.41 4.47 -5.53
CA LEU A 53 4.14 4.38 -4.10
C LEU A 53 4.20 2.92 -3.68
N ILE A 54 5.02 2.60 -2.68
CA ILE A 54 5.01 1.32 -1.99
C ILE A 54 4.16 1.49 -0.74
N VAL A 55 3.15 0.63 -0.58
CA VAL A 55 2.35 0.56 0.64
C VAL A 55 2.66 -0.75 1.34
N SER A 56 2.99 -0.70 2.63
CA SER A 56 3.11 -1.87 3.49
C SER A 56 1.97 -1.89 4.49
N THR A 57 1.30 -3.05 4.57
CA THR A 57 0.35 -3.40 5.64
C THR A 57 0.99 -4.37 6.64
N ASP A 58 2.31 -4.57 6.57
CA ASP A 58 3.06 -5.42 7.51
C ASP A 58 3.28 -4.68 8.83
N PRO A 59 2.79 -5.20 9.98
CA PRO A 59 2.94 -4.56 11.29
C PRO A 59 4.40 -4.38 11.73
N ALA A 60 5.33 -5.12 11.13
CA ALA A 60 6.72 -5.18 11.59
C ALA A 60 7.61 -3.99 11.13
N HIS A 61 7.06 -2.94 10.49
CA HIS A 61 7.81 -1.76 10.00
C HIS A 61 9.07 -2.09 9.15
N ASN A 62 9.04 -3.22 8.45
CA ASN A 62 10.20 -3.77 7.75
C ASN A 62 10.71 -2.89 6.58
N LEU A 63 9.90 -1.96 6.05
CA LEU A 63 10.34 -1.04 4.99
C LEU A 63 11.27 0.04 5.54
N SER A 64 11.04 0.47 6.77
CA SER A 64 11.88 1.48 7.41
C SER A 64 13.33 0.99 7.54
N ASP A 65 13.51 -0.29 7.86
CA ASP A 65 14.81 -0.94 7.91
C ASP A 65 15.43 -1.10 6.51
N ALA A 66 14.62 -1.53 5.53
CA ALA A 66 15.08 -1.77 4.17
C ALA A 66 15.65 -0.52 3.48
N PHE A 67 15.03 0.65 3.72
CA PHE A 67 15.52 1.93 3.18
C PHE A 67 16.37 2.72 4.19
N SER A 68 16.55 2.23 5.41
CA SER A 68 17.21 2.96 6.50
C SER A 68 16.61 4.37 6.70
N GLN A 69 15.29 4.48 6.57
CA GLN A 69 14.52 5.70 6.63
C GLN A 69 13.18 5.39 7.27
N ARG A 70 12.76 6.17 8.28
CA ARG A 70 11.47 5.94 8.94
C ARG A 70 10.31 6.38 8.04
N PHE A 71 9.32 5.50 7.90
CA PHE A 71 8.07 5.78 7.21
C PHE A 71 6.90 5.80 8.19
N THR A 72 5.79 6.38 7.75
CA THR A 72 4.56 6.53 8.53
C THR A 72 3.35 6.31 7.63
N ARG A 73 2.16 6.61 8.15
CA ARG A 73 0.90 6.61 7.42
C ARG A 73 0.82 7.67 6.32
N GLU A 74 1.68 8.68 6.34
CA GLU A 74 1.74 9.66 5.26
C GLU A 74 2.77 9.26 4.19
N PRO A 75 2.39 9.30 2.89
CA PRO A 75 3.33 9.02 1.80
C PRO A 75 4.58 9.89 1.89
N THR A 76 5.72 9.23 2.12
CA THR A 76 7.00 9.91 2.34
C THR A 76 7.96 9.57 1.22
N LEU A 77 8.63 10.59 0.65
CA LEU A 77 9.62 10.41 -0.41
C LEU A 77 10.84 9.64 0.11
N VAL A 78 11.29 8.62 -0.62
CA VAL A 78 12.48 7.85 -0.28
C VAL A 78 13.74 8.66 -0.61
N ASN A 79 14.68 8.71 0.32
CA ASN A 79 15.96 9.39 0.15
C ASN A 79 16.70 8.88 -1.09
N GLY A 80 17.18 9.80 -1.94
CA GLY A 80 17.86 9.47 -3.19
C GLY A 80 16.95 9.26 -4.39
N PHE A 81 15.63 9.32 -4.22
CA PHE A 81 14.64 9.26 -5.30
C PHE A 81 13.91 10.59 -5.44
N THR A 82 13.41 10.87 -6.64
CA THR A 82 12.56 12.05 -6.92
C THR A 82 11.07 11.69 -7.03
N ASN A 83 10.77 10.39 -7.13
CA ASN A 83 9.45 9.90 -7.51
C ASN A 83 9.03 8.57 -6.84
N LEU A 84 9.82 8.04 -5.90
CA LEU A 84 9.50 6.84 -5.13
C LEU A 84 9.06 7.23 -3.71
N PHE A 85 7.86 6.82 -3.35
CA PHE A 85 7.25 7.09 -2.05
C PHE A 85 6.98 5.79 -1.32
N VAL A 86 6.99 5.85 0.02
CA VAL A 86 6.63 4.73 0.89
C VAL A 86 5.60 5.20 1.91
N MET A 87 4.66 4.32 2.22
CA MET A 87 3.65 4.48 3.25
C MET A 87 3.48 3.18 4.03
N GLU A 88 3.40 3.28 5.35
CA GLU A 88 3.14 2.14 6.26
C GLU A 88 1.78 2.34 6.93
N ILE A 89 0.91 1.36 6.73
CA ILE A 89 -0.44 1.28 7.31
C ILE A 89 -0.37 0.25 8.44
N ASP A 90 -0.71 0.68 9.65
CA ASP A 90 -0.90 -0.23 10.78
C ASP A 90 -2.40 -0.42 11.07
N PRO A 91 -2.99 -1.55 10.66
CA PRO A 91 -4.42 -1.81 10.82
C PRO A 91 -4.87 -1.86 12.28
N THR A 92 -3.94 -2.10 13.22
CA THR A 92 -4.29 -2.23 14.64
C THR A 92 -4.52 -0.87 15.30
N ILE A 93 -3.79 0.16 14.87
CA ILE A 93 -3.89 1.53 15.43
C ILE A 93 -5.13 2.26 14.89
N GLU A 94 -5.53 1.99 13.64
CA GLU A 94 -6.67 2.67 12.99
C GLU A 94 -8.02 2.37 13.65
N LEU A 95 -8.19 1.14 14.10
CA LEU A 95 -9.41 0.73 14.78
C LEU A 95 -9.54 1.42 16.14
N GLU A 96 -8.41 1.76 16.78
CA GLU A 96 -8.36 2.48 18.06
C GLU A 96 -8.56 4.00 17.89
N GLU A 97 -8.05 4.62 16.83
CA GLU A 97 -8.28 6.06 16.59
C GLU A 97 -9.71 6.35 16.10
N SER A 98 -10.31 5.42 15.35
CA SER A 98 -11.71 5.54 14.87
C SER A 98 -12.75 5.38 16.00
N VAL A 99 -12.39 4.76 17.12
CA VAL A 99 -13.30 4.57 18.28
C VAL A 99 -13.36 5.78 19.20
N ASP A 100 -12.30 6.59 19.29
CA ASP A 100 -12.25 7.75 20.20
C ASP A 100 -13.02 8.97 19.67
N GLY A 101 -13.34 9.03 18.37
CA GLY A 101 -14.03 10.16 17.74
C GLY A 101 -15.56 10.12 17.72
N VAL A 102 -16.20 9.01 18.09
CA VAL A 102 -17.66 8.80 17.94
C VAL A 102 -18.29 8.37 19.26
N SER A 103 -18.57 9.35 20.12
CA SER A 103 -19.03 9.16 21.49
C SER A 103 -20.51 8.75 21.65
N ASP A 104 -21.15 8.04 20.71
CA ASP A 104 -22.58 7.67 20.85
C ASP A 104 -23.07 6.38 20.14
N ALA A 105 -22.20 5.39 19.87
CA ALA A 105 -22.61 4.14 19.19
C ALA A 105 -22.00 2.85 19.77
N SER A 106 -21.86 2.78 21.09
CA SER A 106 -21.10 1.72 21.81
C SER A 106 -21.49 0.27 21.49
N GLY A 107 -22.78 -0.01 21.24
CA GLY A 107 -23.27 -1.37 20.99
C GLY A 107 -22.96 -1.92 19.60
N MET A 108 -23.12 -1.09 18.56
CA MET A 108 -22.79 -1.47 17.17
C MET A 108 -21.27 -1.56 16.98
N GLN A 109 -20.52 -0.71 17.68
CA GLN A 109 -19.07 -0.64 17.60
C GLN A 109 -18.38 -1.83 18.28
N SER A 110 -18.88 -2.27 19.45
CA SER A 110 -18.41 -3.52 20.07
C SER A 110 -18.67 -4.71 19.16
N PHE A 111 -19.84 -4.76 18.53
CA PHE A 111 -20.17 -5.81 17.57
C PHE A 111 -19.27 -5.78 16.34
N MET A 112 -18.96 -4.59 15.77
CA MET A 112 -18.01 -4.48 14.66
C MET A 112 -16.59 -4.87 15.07
N LYS A 113 -16.13 -4.51 16.27
CA LYS A 113 -14.81 -4.91 16.80
C LYS A 113 -14.71 -6.41 17.05
N ASP A 114 -15.78 -7.03 17.55
CA ASP A 114 -15.86 -8.48 17.68
C ASP A 114 -15.86 -9.13 16.30
N LEU A 115 -16.51 -8.52 15.30
CA LEU A 115 -16.54 -9.00 13.92
C LEU A 115 -15.19 -8.88 13.22
N THR A 116 -14.44 -7.79 13.43
CA THR A 116 -13.08 -7.64 12.87
C THR A 116 -12.12 -8.65 13.52
N ASN A 117 -12.19 -8.83 14.84
CA ASN A 117 -11.33 -9.81 15.52
C ASN A 117 -11.67 -11.28 15.21
N SER A 118 -12.87 -11.56 14.69
CA SER A 118 -13.36 -12.94 14.47
C SER A 118 -13.35 -13.39 13.00
N ILE A 119 -13.15 -12.48 12.04
CA ILE A 119 -13.11 -12.82 10.62
C ILE A 119 -11.66 -12.75 10.12
N PRO A 120 -11.01 -13.88 9.82
CA PRO A 120 -9.71 -13.86 9.16
C PRO A 120 -9.79 -13.12 7.82
N GLY A 121 -8.90 -12.16 7.57
CA GLY A 121 -8.85 -11.42 6.30
C GLY A 121 -9.58 -10.07 6.30
N ILE A 122 -10.30 -9.72 7.37
CA ILE A 122 -11.06 -8.46 7.46
C ILE A 122 -10.16 -7.23 7.64
N ASP A 123 -9.06 -7.37 8.39
CA ASP A 123 -8.08 -6.30 8.60
C ASP A 123 -7.43 -5.89 7.27
N GLU A 124 -7.09 -6.87 6.44
CA GLU A 124 -6.55 -6.64 5.09
C GLU A 124 -7.59 -6.02 4.15
N ALA A 125 -8.85 -6.44 4.23
CA ALA A 125 -9.92 -5.89 3.41
C ALA A 125 -10.23 -4.43 3.76
N MET A 126 -10.19 -4.08 5.05
CA MET A 126 -10.39 -2.73 5.55
C MET A 126 -9.22 -1.82 5.14
N SER A 127 -7.98 -2.27 5.34
CA SER A 127 -6.77 -1.56 4.89
C SER A 127 -6.83 -1.27 3.38
N PHE A 128 -7.30 -2.24 2.59
CA PHE A 128 -7.49 -2.06 1.15
C PHE A 128 -8.62 -1.08 0.80
N ALA A 129 -9.74 -1.12 1.53
CA ALA A 129 -10.85 -0.19 1.32
C ALA A 129 -10.44 1.27 1.59
N GLU A 130 -9.65 1.51 2.63
CA GLU A 130 -9.09 2.83 2.95
C GLU A 130 -8.16 3.31 1.83
N LEU A 131 -7.25 2.44 1.36
CA LEU A 131 -6.38 2.74 0.21
C LEU A 131 -7.18 3.08 -1.05
N MET A 132 -8.30 2.39 -1.30
CA MET A 132 -9.18 2.69 -2.42
C MET A 132 -9.91 4.02 -2.23
N GLN A 133 -10.29 4.37 -1.00
CA GLN A 133 -10.98 5.63 -0.69
C GLN A 133 -10.03 6.83 -0.82
N ASP A 134 -8.79 6.71 -0.35
CA ASP A 134 -7.74 7.72 -0.49
C ASP A 134 -7.26 7.83 -1.94
N GLY A 135 -7.11 6.68 -2.62
CA GLY A 135 -6.77 6.62 -4.03
C GLY A 135 -7.86 7.15 -4.96
N ALA A 136 -9.15 6.98 -4.62
CA ALA A 136 -10.28 7.54 -5.38
C ALA A 136 -10.49 9.04 -5.11
N SER A 137 -10.22 9.49 -3.89
CA SER A 137 -10.28 10.92 -3.51
C SER A 137 -9.17 11.73 -4.18
N ALA A 138 -8.02 11.12 -4.46
CA ALA A 138 -6.95 11.71 -5.28
C ALA A 138 -7.34 11.96 -6.75
N SER A 139 -8.44 11.37 -7.24
CA SER A 139 -8.90 11.51 -8.63
C SER A 139 -9.99 12.58 -8.83
N SER A 140 -10.65 13.07 -7.76
CA SER A 140 -11.89 13.86 -7.87
C SER A 140 -11.85 15.31 -7.38
N SER A 141 -10.72 15.83 -6.90
CA SER A 141 -10.65 17.16 -6.27
C SER A 141 -9.86 18.20 -7.07
N VAL A 142 -10.26 18.47 -8.31
CA VAL A 142 -9.95 19.75 -8.97
C VAL A 142 -10.93 20.81 -8.47
N GLY A 143 -10.48 21.60 -7.50
CA GLY A 143 -11.06 22.92 -7.23
C GLY A 143 -11.82 23.08 -5.92
N ARG A 144 -11.10 23.27 -4.80
CA ARG A 144 -11.46 24.28 -3.78
C ARG A 144 -10.29 24.52 -2.82
N LYS A 145 -10.03 25.80 -2.57
CA LYS A 145 -8.94 26.39 -1.76
C LYS A 145 -9.04 25.97 -0.29
N GLY A 146 -7.90 25.57 0.29
CA GLY A 146 -7.66 25.61 1.74
C GLY A 146 -7.09 24.32 2.35
N SER A 147 -5.75 24.26 2.45
CA SER A 147 -4.95 23.37 3.30
C SER A 147 -4.99 21.84 3.06
N LYS A 148 -3.77 21.27 3.00
CA LYS A 148 -3.34 19.88 2.73
C LYS A 148 -3.33 19.45 1.25
N GLU A 149 -2.34 19.96 0.50
CA GLU A 149 -1.96 19.40 -0.80
C GLU A 149 -1.11 18.13 -0.63
N ILE A 150 -1.69 16.96 -0.89
CA ILE A 150 -0.93 15.81 -1.38
C ILE A 150 -0.94 15.91 -2.90
N ASN A 151 0.08 16.57 -3.47
CA ASN A 151 0.09 16.92 -4.89
C ASN A 151 0.64 15.77 -5.75
N PHE A 152 -0.26 15.08 -6.45
CA PHE A 152 0.06 14.18 -7.55
C PHE A 152 0.13 14.96 -8.87
N LYS A 153 1.29 15.53 -9.19
CA LYS A 153 1.76 15.60 -10.59
C LYS A 153 2.65 14.39 -10.88
#